data_AF-A0A932GLX8-F1
#
_entry.id   AF-A0A932GLX8-F1
#
_cell.length_a   1.000
_cell.length_b   1.000
_cell.length_c   1.000
_cell.angle_alpha   90.00
_cell.angle_beta   90.00
_cell.angle_gamma   90.00
#
_symmetry.space_group_name_H-M   'P 1'
#
loop_
_entity.id
_entity.type
_entity.pdbx_description
1 polymer ?
#
loop_
_entity_poly.entity_id
_entity_poly.type
_entity_poly.pdbx_seq_one_letter_code
_entity_poly.pdbx_strand_id
1 'polypeptide(L)'
;MEQFSRLRPLQPEVWDRLARGLYYVSASFEDPGGYGRLADLLEEVERKNGVGRNRVFYLATPPTAYAPIVARLGAAGLVSEAWNGPPAGGAAPGGGGWSRIIIEKPFGRDLATARGLNAQIHRVFREAQVYRIDH
;
A
#
# COMPACT_ATOMS: atom_id res chain seq x y z
N MET A 1 -24.19 14.75 -8.20
CA MET A 1 -23.90 13.50 -7.46
C MET A 1 -25.16 12.72 -7.06
N GLU A 2 -26.30 13.38 -6.84
CA GLU A 2 -27.55 12.70 -6.47
C GLU A 2 -28.20 11.87 -7.59
N GLN A 3 -27.93 12.19 -8.86
CA GLN A 3 -28.64 11.61 -10.00
C GLN A 3 -28.24 10.16 -10.34
N PHE A 4 -27.18 9.61 -9.73
CA PHE A 4 -26.65 8.26 -10.04
C PHE A 4 -26.44 7.35 -8.82
N SER A 5 -26.77 7.80 -7.60
CA SER A 5 -26.62 6.99 -6.38
C SER A 5 -27.89 6.17 -6.11
N ARG A 6 -27.76 4.83 -6.08
CA ARG A 6 -28.82 3.92 -5.59
C ARG A 6 -28.96 3.92 -4.06
N LEU A 7 -27.98 4.50 -3.36
CA LEU A 7 -27.97 4.61 -1.91
C LEU A 7 -28.60 5.97 -1.54
N ARG A 8 -29.74 5.89 -0.84
CA ARG A 8 -30.48 7.02 -0.22
C ARG A 8 -29.54 7.85 0.68
N PRO A 9 -29.90 9.11 1.01
CA PRO A 9 -28.94 10.21 1.13
C PRO A 9 -27.78 9.86 2.05
N LEU A 10 -26.58 10.28 1.61
CA LEU A 10 -25.34 10.12 2.36
C LEU A 10 -25.56 10.68 3.78
N GLN A 11 -25.53 9.81 4.79
CA GLN A 11 -25.66 10.22 6.18
C GLN A 11 -24.46 11.10 6.54
N PRO A 12 -24.65 12.39 6.89
CA PRO A 12 -23.54 13.32 7.14
C PRO A 12 -22.57 12.78 8.18
N GLU A 13 -23.07 12.14 9.24
CA GLU A 13 -22.25 11.61 10.33
C GLU A 13 -21.35 10.45 9.87
N VAL A 14 -21.85 9.62 8.94
CA VAL A 14 -21.09 8.51 8.35
C VAL A 14 -20.01 9.06 7.43
N TRP A 15 -20.36 10.05 6.60
CA TRP A 15 -19.41 10.72 5.71
C TRP A 15 -18.31 11.42 6.49
N ASP A 16 -18.67 12.22 7.49
CA ASP A 16 -17.71 12.97 8.29
C ASP A 16 -16.74 12.05 9.03
N ARG A 17 -17.22 10.88 9.50
CA ARG A 17 -16.35 9.87 10.10
C ARG A 17 -15.38 9.27 9.08
N LEU A 18 -15.84 8.97 7.86
CA LEU A 18 -14.98 8.46 6.79
C LEU A 18 -13.94 9.51 6.36
N ALA A 19 -14.40 10.73 6.08
CA ALA A 19 -13.59 11.83 5.57
C ALA A 19 -12.45 12.20 6.53
N ARG A 20 -12.67 12.13 7.84
CA ARG A 20 -11.62 12.35 8.86
C ARG A 20 -10.50 11.30 8.82
N GLY A 21 -10.74 10.13 8.23
CA GLY A 21 -9.75 9.08 8.03
C GLY A 21 -9.04 9.15 6.68
N LEU A 22 -9.36 10.12 5.82
CA LEU A 22 -8.72 10.30 4.51
C LEU A 22 -7.53 11.24 4.63
N TYR A 23 -6.38 10.79 4.13
CA TYR A 23 -5.14 11.54 4.09
C TYR A 23 -4.53 11.45 2.68
N TYR A 24 -3.72 12.43 2.32
CA TYR A 24 -3.14 12.52 0.98
C TYR A 24 -1.66 12.90 1.04
N VAL A 25 -0.84 12.21 0.24
CA VAL A 25 0.57 12.53 0.00
C VAL A 25 0.76 12.72 -1.50
N SER A 26 1.23 13.90 -1.89
CA SER A 26 1.61 14.18 -3.28
C SER A 26 3.06 13.74 -3.51
N ALA A 27 3.26 12.84 -4.47
CA ALA A 27 4.57 12.35 -4.90
C ALA A 27 4.47 11.67 -6.28
N SER A 28 5.58 11.60 -7.01
CA SER A 28 5.71 10.69 -8.16
C SER A 28 6.07 9.28 -7.67
N PHE A 29 5.86 8.26 -8.50
CA PHE A 29 6.21 6.88 -8.12
C PHE A 29 7.71 6.66 -7.89
N GLU A 30 8.56 7.53 -8.44
CA GLU A 30 10.01 7.42 -8.36
C GLU A 30 10.62 8.25 -7.22
N ASP A 31 9.87 9.21 -6.65
CA ASP A 31 10.30 10.15 -5.59
C ASP A 31 10.52 9.42 -4.26
N PRO A 32 11.76 9.15 -3.82
CA PRO A 32 12.02 8.48 -2.54
C PRO A 32 11.52 9.30 -1.35
N GLY A 33 11.59 10.64 -1.44
CA GLY A 33 11.12 11.54 -0.39
C GLY A 33 9.61 11.45 -0.18
N GLY A 34 8.86 11.14 -1.25
CA GLY A 34 7.42 10.86 -1.19
C GLY A 34 7.08 9.67 -0.32
N TYR A 35 7.85 8.59 -0.40
CA TYR A 35 7.64 7.40 0.44
C TYR A 35 8.07 7.63 1.90
N GLY A 36 9.07 8.49 2.13
CA GLY A 36 9.40 8.96 3.48
C GLY A 36 8.23 9.73 4.13
N ARG A 37 7.68 10.72 3.42
CA ARG A 37 6.48 11.46 3.88
C ARG A 37 5.28 10.54 4.11
N LEU A 38 5.12 9.51 3.28
CA LEU A 38 4.08 8.49 3.46
C LEU A 38 4.31 7.68 4.74
N ALA A 39 5.55 7.30 5.05
CA ALA A 39 5.88 6.60 6.28
C ALA A 39 5.56 7.45 7.51
N ASP A 40 6.00 8.71 7.53
CA ASP A 40 5.74 9.64 8.63
C ASP A 40 4.23 9.82 8.87
N LEU A 41 3.47 10.01 7.79
CA LEU A 41 2.02 10.16 7.86
C LEU A 41 1.35 8.90 8.41
N LEU A 42 1.74 7.70 7.94
CA LEU A 42 1.15 6.46 8.42
C LEU A 42 1.41 6.26 9.91
N GLU A 43 2.63 6.54 10.39
CA GLU A 43 2.96 6.44 11.81
C GLU A 43 2.18 7.44 12.67
N GLU A 44 2.01 8.67 12.17
CA GLU A 44 1.17 9.67 12.85
C GLU A 44 -0.27 9.19 12.96
N VAL A 45 -0.85 8.69 11.87
CA VAL A 45 -2.23 8.19 11.80
C VAL A 45 -2.43 6.97 12.68
N GLU A 46 -1.49 6.03 12.66
CA GLU A 46 -1.48 4.82 13.51
C GLU A 46 -1.50 5.21 14.99
N ARG A 47 -0.58 6.10 15.40
CA ARG A 47 -0.49 6.62 16.77
C ARG A 47 -1.74 7.39 17.17
N LYS A 48 -2.24 8.28 16.31
CA LYS A 48 -3.41 9.13 16.60
C LYS A 48 -4.69 8.32 16.82
N ASN A 49 -4.87 7.24 16.05
CA ASN A 49 -6.07 6.43 16.11
C ASN A 49 -5.93 5.19 17.01
N GLY A 50 -4.75 4.96 17.59
CA GLY A 50 -4.48 3.77 18.42
C GLY A 50 -4.61 2.46 17.64
N VAL A 51 -4.31 2.49 16.34
CA VAL A 51 -4.36 1.31 15.46
C VAL A 51 -2.96 0.74 15.26
N GLY A 52 -2.87 -0.58 15.10
CA GLY A 52 -1.60 -1.25 14.79
C GLY A 52 -1.13 -1.01 13.35
N ARG A 53 0.08 -1.48 13.02
CA ARG A 53 0.73 -1.30 11.71
C ARG A 53 0.23 -2.27 10.64
N ASN A 54 -1.07 -2.57 10.62
CA ASN A 54 -1.68 -3.42 9.60
C ASN A 54 -1.98 -2.57 8.36
N ARG A 55 -1.28 -2.85 7.25
CA ARG A 55 -1.28 -1.99 6.06
C ARG A 55 -1.69 -2.77 4.81
N VAL A 56 -2.61 -2.20 4.03
CA VAL A 56 -2.96 -2.67 2.69
C VAL A 56 -2.55 -1.61 1.68
N PHE A 57 -1.66 -1.96 0.76
CA PHE A 57 -1.26 -1.12 -0.36
C PHE A 57 -2.05 -1.53 -1.60
N TYR A 58 -3.04 -0.72 -2.00
CA TYR A 58 -3.82 -0.94 -3.20
C TYR A 58 -3.19 -0.17 -4.37
N LEU A 59 -2.64 -0.87 -5.36
CA LEU A 59 -1.98 -0.26 -6.52
C LEU A 59 -2.99 -0.04 -7.65
N ALA A 60 -3.79 1.01 -7.51
CA ALA A 60 -4.66 1.54 -8.57
C ALA A 60 -3.87 2.36 -9.60
N THR A 61 -2.79 1.77 -10.13
CA THR A 61 -1.82 2.42 -11.02
C THR A 61 -1.59 1.57 -12.27
N PRO A 62 -1.03 2.14 -13.36
CA PRO A 62 -0.62 1.35 -14.51
C PRO A 62 0.36 0.22 -14.13
N PRO A 63 0.34 -0.95 -14.80
CA PRO A 63 1.21 -2.09 -14.46
C PRO A 63 2.71 -1.78 -14.52
N THR A 64 3.11 -0.86 -15.40
CA THR A 64 4.51 -0.40 -15.51
C THR A 64 5.02 0.27 -14.24
N ALA A 65 4.12 0.79 -13.39
CA ALA A 65 4.46 1.41 -12.12
C ALA A 65 4.58 0.42 -10.95
N TYR A 66 4.15 -0.83 -11.09
CA TYR A 66 4.14 -1.77 -9.96
C TYR A 66 5.53 -2.06 -9.41
N ALA A 67 6.49 -2.39 -10.28
CA ALA A 67 7.86 -2.68 -9.87
C ALA A 67 8.54 -1.50 -9.14
N PRO A 68 8.53 -0.25 -9.66
CA PRO A 68 9.12 0.87 -8.94
C PRO A 68 8.41 1.17 -7.62
N ILE A 69 7.07 1.10 -7.59
CA ILE A 69 6.30 1.31 -6.35
C ILE A 69 6.70 0.27 -5.29
N VAL A 70 6.71 -1.02 -5.65
CA VAL A 70 7.05 -2.11 -4.72
C VAL A 70 8.47 -1.94 -4.17
N ALA A 71 9.44 -1.63 -5.03
CA ALA A 71 10.82 -1.40 -4.60
C ALA A 71 10.93 -0.23 -3.61
N ARG A 72 10.20 0.86 -3.87
CA ARG A 72 10.19 2.04 -3.00
C ARG A 72 9.49 1.80 -1.67
N LEU A 73 8.38 1.06 -1.65
CA LEU A 73 7.72 0.63 -0.41
C LEU A 73 8.66 -0.19 0.47
N GLY A 74 9.40 -1.14 -0.12
CA GLY A 74 10.40 -1.93 0.59
C GLY A 74 11.54 -1.05 1.13
N ALA A 75 12.11 -0.18 0.29
CA ALA A 75 13.21 0.70 0.67
C ALA A 75 12.84 1.73 1.76
N ALA A 76 11.59 2.16 1.82
CA ALA A 76 11.07 3.07 2.84
C ALA A 76 10.68 2.36 4.16
N GLY A 77 10.90 1.05 4.28
CA GLY A 77 10.52 0.30 5.49
C GLY A 77 9.01 0.22 5.73
N LEU A 78 8.21 0.45 4.69
CA LEU A 78 6.74 0.46 4.78
C LEU A 78 6.13 -0.93 4.81
N VAL A 79 6.90 -1.95 4.44
CA VAL A 79 6.47 -3.36 4.37
C VAL A 79 6.99 -4.10 5.60
N SER A 80 6.06 -4.52 6.45
CA SER A 80 6.36 -5.43 7.55
C SER A 80 6.57 -6.87 7.04
N GLU A 81 7.42 -7.61 7.74
CA GLU A 81 7.80 -9.00 7.39
C GLU A 81 8.49 -9.18 6.02
N ALA A 82 9.18 -8.15 5.52
CA ALA A 82 9.90 -8.22 4.26
C ALA A 82 10.88 -9.41 4.19
N TRP A 83 11.00 -9.99 3.00
CA TRP A 83 11.90 -11.13 2.70
C TRP A 83 13.36 -10.68 2.91
N ASN A 84 13.95 -11.13 4.01
CA ASN A 84 15.36 -11.07 4.42
C ASN A 84 15.84 -9.79 5.13
N GLY A 85 15.86 -9.88 6.46
CA GLY A 85 16.68 -9.04 7.33
C GLY A 85 15.88 -8.10 8.23
N PRO A 86 16.42 -7.71 9.40
CA PRO A 86 15.82 -6.66 10.21
C PRO A 86 15.71 -5.38 9.35
N PRO A 87 14.68 -4.54 9.57
CA PRO A 87 14.54 -3.30 8.82
C PRO A 87 15.84 -2.48 8.91
N ALA A 88 16.27 -1.94 7.77
CA ALA A 88 17.34 -0.96 7.70
C ALA A 88 16.85 0.30 8.44
N GLY A 89 17.22 0.41 9.71
CA GLY A 89 16.62 1.36 10.66
C GLY A 89 15.86 0.60 11.73
N GLY A 90 16.48 0.50 12.91
CA GLY A 90 16.09 -0.38 14.01
C GLY A 90 14.57 -0.50 14.18
N ALA A 91 14.10 -1.75 14.12
CA ALA A 91 12.72 -2.07 14.46
C ALA A 91 12.42 -1.49 15.85
N ALA A 92 11.45 -0.58 15.93
CA ALA A 92 10.91 -0.15 17.21
C ALA A 92 10.44 -1.41 17.97
N PRO A 93 10.91 -1.65 19.22
CA PRO A 93 10.47 -2.80 19.98
C PRO A 93 9.01 -2.57 20.42
N GLY A 94 8.10 -3.36 19.84
CA GLY A 94 6.69 -3.40 20.24
C GLY A 94 5.73 -3.05 19.10
N GLY A 95 5.14 -4.07 18.49
CA GLY A 95 3.95 -3.93 17.64
C GLY A 95 4.05 -4.66 16.31
N GLY A 96 3.87 -5.98 16.33
CA GLY A 96 3.72 -6.78 15.12
C GLY A 96 2.48 -6.33 14.33
N GLY A 97 2.66 -6.11 13.03
CA GLY A 97 1.59 -5.80 12.09
C GLY A 97 1.93 -6.44 10.74
N TRP A 98 0.91 -6.71 9.93
CA TRP A 98 1.09 -7.28 8.60
C TRP A 98 1.00 -6.22 7.50
N SER A 99 1.69 -6.47 6.39
CA SER A 99 1.58 -5.66 5.18
C SER A 99 1.11 -6.52 4.02
N ARG A 100 0.16 -6.04 3.24
CA ARG A 100 -0.39 -6.70 2.06
C ARG A 100 -0.39 -5.74 0.88
N ILE A 101 -0.23 -6.30 -0.32
CA ILE A 101 -0.30 -5.56 -1.57
C ILE A 101 -1.40 -6.12 -2.44
N ILE A 102 -2.19 -5.24 -3.03
CA ILE A 102 -3.23 -5.57 -4.01
C ILE A 102 -2.78 -5.02 -5.36
N ILE A 103 -2.74 -5.88 -6.37
CA ILE A 103 -2.42 -5.53 -7.75
C ILE A 103 -3.51 -6.04 -8.70
N GLU A 104 -3.72 -5.33 -9.79
CA GLU A 104 -4.74 -5.63 -10.79
C GLU A 104 -4.14 -6.14 -12.11
N LYS A 105 -4.99 -6.76 -12.93
CA LYS A 105 -4.64 -7.13 -14.30
C LYS A 105 -4.32 -5.88 -15.15
N PRO A 106 -3.40 -5.99 -16.13
CA PRO A 106 -2.64 -7.19 -16.51
C PRO A 106 -1.39 -7.40 -15.65
N PHE A 107 -1.11 -8.66 -15.29
CA PHE A 107 0.09 -9.07 -14.54
C PHE A 107 1.35 -9.24 -15.40
N GLY A 108 1.35 -8.68 -16.61
CA GLY A 108 2.30 -8.98 -17.67
C GLY A 108 1.57 -9.09 -19.01
N ARG A 109 2.33 -9.03 -20.11
CA ARG A 109 1.78 -9.16 -21.47
C ARG A 109 2.00 -10.56 -22.04
N ASP A 110 2.90 -11.32 -21.43
CA ASP A 110 3.27 -12.69 -21.78
C ASP A 110 3.83 -13.38 -20.52
N LEU A 111 4.13 -14.68 -20.63
CA LEU A 111 4.66 -15.48 -19.52
C LEU A 111 5.99 -14.91 -18.97
N ALA A 112 6.85 -14.37 -19.84
CA ALA A 112 8.17 -13.87 -19.45
C ALA A 112 8.05 -12.60 -18.60
N THR A 113 7.25 -11.63 -19.06
CA THR A 113 6.96 -10.38 -18.36
C THR A 113 6.19 -10.62 -17.06
N ALA A 114 5.28 -11.61 -17.03
CA ALA A 114 4.57 -11.97 -15.81
C ALA A 114 5.49 -12.59 -14.75
N ARG A 115 6.38 -13.50 -15.14
CA ARG A 115 7.42 -14.03 -14.25
C ARG A 115 8.36 -12.93 -13.75
N GLY A 116 8.72 -11.99 -14.62
CA GLY A 116 9.55 -10.83 -14.26
C GLY A 116 8.91 -9.95 -13.20
N LEU A 117 7.65 -9.55 -13.40
CA LEU A 117 6.89 -8.79 -12.41
C LEU A 117 6.77 -9.55 -11.08
N ASN A 118 6.45 -10.84 -11.14
CA ASN A 118 6.32 -11.67 -9.95
C ASN A 118 7.62 -11.73 -9.15
N ALA A 119 8.76 -11.91 -9.83
CA ALA A 119 10.07 -11.92 -9.20
C ALA A 119 10.40 -10.57 -8.54
N GLN A 120 10.02 -9.45 -9.16
CA GLN A 120 10.22 -8.11 -8.57
C GLN A 120 9.36 -7.91 -7.32
N ILE A 121 8.10 -8.35 -7.34
CA ILE A 121 7.22 -8.28 -6.17
C ILE A 121 7.80 -9.09 -5.02
N HIS A 122 8.28 -10.30 -5.31
CA HIS A 122 8.83 -11.21 -4.29
C HIS A 122 10.17 -10.79 -3.67
N ARG A 123 10.83 -9.77 -4.22
CA ARG A 123 11.97 -9.14 -3.53
C ARG A 123 11.55 -8.39 -2.27
N VAL A 124 10.27 -8.04 -2.14
CA VAL A 124 9.75 -7.21 -1.06
C VAL A 124 8.62 -7.92 -0.30
N PHE A 125 7.69 -8.56 -1.01
CA PHE A 125 6.52 -9.21 -0.43
C PHE A 125 6.58 -10.75 -0.55
N ARG A 126 6.24 -11.46 0.52
CA ARG A 126 5.96 -12.91 0.46
C ARG A 126 4.67 -13.16 -0.31
N GLU A 127 4.51 -14.34 -0.89
CA GLU A 127 3.29 -14.69 -1.64
C GLU A 127 2.00 -14.53 -0.81
N ALA A 128 2.02 -14.88 0.47
CA ALA A 128 0.87 -14.69 1.38
C ALA A 128 0.47 -13.21 1.59
N GLN A 129 1.32 -12.26 1.18
CA GLN A 129 1.06 -10.82 1.25
C GLN A 129 0.54 -10.26 -0.09
N VAL A 130 0.57 -11.02 -1.18
CA VAL A 130 0.25 -10.55 -2.52
C VAL A 130 -1.15 -11.01 -2.92
N TYR A 131 -2.04 -10.05 -3.17
CA TYR A 131 -3.41 -10.26 -3.60
C TYR A 131 -3.56 -9.78 -5.04
N ARG A 132 -3.79 -10.72 -5.95
CA ARG A 132 -3.97 -10.48 -7.38
C ARG A 132 -5.47 -10.49 -7.67
N ILE A 133 -6.02 -9.35 -8.08
CA ILE A 133 -7.45 -9.21 -8.34
C ILE A 133 -7.76 -9.54 -9.79
N ASP A 134 -8.76 -10.39 -9.98
CA ASP A 134 -9.46 -10.59 -11.24
C ASP A 134 -10.96 -10.46 -10.97
N HIS A 135 -11.58 -9.43 -11.55
CA HIS A 135 -12.99 -9.07 -11.40
C HIS A 135 -13.71 -9.12 -12.74
#